data_AF-A0A9D5VH67-F1
#
_entry.id   AF-A0A9D5VH67-F1
#
_cell.length_a   1.000
_cell.length_b   1.000
_cell.length_c   1.000
_cell.angle_alpha   90.00
_cell.angle_beta   90.00
_cell.angle_gamma   90.00
#
_symmetry.space_group_name_H-M   'P 1'
#
loop_
_entity.id
_entity.type
_entity.pdbx_description
1 polymer ?
#
loop_
_entity_poly.entity_id
_entity_poly.type
_entity_poly.pdbx_seq_one_letter_code
_entity_poly.pdbx_strand_id
1 'polypeptide(L)'
;MFKKINDPVWAFDAEWVPDPRAGRLLYGVAESASDREVMEEMWRQGGATPEDPTPYLKTVLCRVVSIAMVIRKEQRGQVGLWLLSLPQDPDGAGKESSERDIVEKFLKSLGKNRPMLVGYNSLAADLRILVQRGMILGIQAKEFCHRPNKPWEGVDYLAKGSDWNIDLKDVVTPGWGHGSPSLHEMATLCGIPGKLDVSGDQVPELWLNGQLSRIVAYNEFDALTTYLLWLRALYFSGHLDETRYVSEQEAVRDLLEKEAEKRPHLLDYLQAWKRLGGVHFPTIASPAA
;
A
#
# COMPACT_ATOMS: atom_id res chain seq x y z
N MET A 1 18.98 7.49 2.61
CA MET A 1 18.14 8.55 2.00
C MET A 1 18.19 8.48 0.48
N PHE A 2 17.26 9.15 -0.20
CA PHE A 2 17.02 9.01 -1.64
C PHE A 2 18.14 9.62 -2.49
N LYS A 3 18.58 8.92 -3.54
CA LYS A 3 19.61 9.45 -4.46
C LYS A 3 19.04 10.36 -5.54
N LYS A 4 17.86 10.03 -6.04
CA LYS A 4 17.12 10.76 -7.09
C LYS A 4 15.64 10.42 -6.99
N ILE A 5 14.81 11.25 -7.61
CA ILE A 5 13.37 11.01 -7.80
C ILE A 5 13.15 10.68 -9.27
N ASN A 6 12.72 9.46 -9.58
CA ASN A 6 12.36 9.08 -10.95
C ASN A 6 10.88 9.39 -11.18
N ASP A 7 10.49 9.61 -12.44
CA ASP A 7 9.10 9.86 -12.85
C ASP A 7 8.66 8.78 -13.86
N PRO A 8 7.43 8.22 -13.75
CA PRO A 8 6.43 8.43 -12.70
C PRO A 8 6.80 7.77 -11.35
N VAL A 9 6.16 8.22 -10.26
CA VAL A 9 6.22 7.56 -8.93
C VAL A 9 4.88 6.94 -8.59
N TRP A 10 4.87 5.69 -8.13
CA TRP A 10 3.69 5.03 -7.57
C TRP A 10 3.94 4.72 -6.10
N ALA A 11 3.29 5.47 -5.21
CA ALA A 11 3.21 5.12 -3.80
C ALA A 11 2.04 4.15 -3.61
N PHE A 12 2.30 2.94 -3.13
CA PHE A 12 1.32 1.85 -3.17
C PHE A 12 1.29 1.05 -1.88
N ASP A 13 0.17 0.35 -1.70
CA ASP A 13 -0.08 -0.63 -0.64
C ASP A 13 -0.93 -1.79 -1.19
N ALA A 14 -0.82 -2.97 -0.58
CA ALA A 14 -1.57 -4.16 -0.94
C ALA A 14 -2.18 -4.84 0.28
N GLU A 15 -3.43 -5.27 0.14
CA GLU A 15 -4.16 -6.00 1.17
C GLU A 15 -4.37 -7.46 0.78
N TRP A 16 -4.25 -8.33 1.78
CA TRP A 16 -4.42 -9.77 1.61
C TRP A 16 -5.11 -10.42 2.80
N VAL A 17 -5.74 -11.57 2.54
CA VAL A 17 -6.40 -12.42 3.55
C VAL A 17 -5.87 -13.85 3.44
N PRO A 18 -6.03 -14.71 4.46
CA PRO A 18 -5.81 -16.13 4.30
C PRO A 18 -6.56 -16.66 3.07
N ASP A 19 -5.95 -17.55 2.27
CA ASP A 19 -6.56 -18.12 1.08
C ASP A 19 -7.27 -19.43 1.44
N PRO A 20 -8.62 -19.50 1.47
CA PRO A 20 -9.34 -20.73 1.81
C PRO A 20 -9.00 -21.88 0.85
N ARG A 21 -8.60 -21.60 -0.39
CA ARG A 21 -8.13 -22.65 -1.31
C ARG A 21 -6.80 -23.23 -0.84
N ALA A 22 -5.87 -22.39 -0.37
CA ALA A 22 -4.60 -22.85 0.17
C ALA A 22 -4.81 -23.66 1.46
N GLY A 23 -5.72 -23.21 2.34
CA GLY A 23 -6.07 -23.93 3.57
C GLY A 23 -6.61 -25.34 3.30
N ARG A 24 -7.56 -25.50 2.37
CA ARG A 24 -8.08 -26.82 1.96
C ARG A 24 -6.98 -27.73 1.42
N LEU A 25 -6.13 -27.22 0.52
CA LEU A 25 -5.07 -28.01 -0.13
C LEU A 25 -3.93 -28.41 0.82
N LEU A 26 -3.51 -27.53 1.73
CA LEU A 26 -2.32 -27.73 2.55
C LEU A 26 -2.62 -28.34 3.92
N TYR A 27 -3.82 -28.10 4.46
CA TYR A 27 -4.22 -28.58 5.78
C TYR A 27 -5.28 -29.69 5.72
N GLY A 28 -5.69 -30.11 4.52
CA GLY A 28 -6.63 -31.21 4.33
C GLY A 28 -8.03 -30.91 4.87
N VAL A 29 -8.40 -29.62 4.95
CA VAL A 29 -9.75 -29.20 5.36
C VAL A 29 -10.74 -29.63 4.29
N ALA A 30 -11.86 -30.21 4.71
CA ALA A 30 -12.88 -30.73 3.79
C ALA A 30 -13.41 -29.64 2.84
N GLU A 31 -13.67 -30.01 1.59
CA GLU A 31 -14.27 -29.09 0.59
C GLU A 31 -15.64 -28.56 1.01
N SER A 32 -16.36 -29.29 1.87
CA SER A 32 -17.65 -28.87 2.43
C SER A 32 -17.53 -27.84 3.55
N ALA A 33 -16.33 -27.60 4.10
CA ALA A 33 -16.14 -26.59 5.13
C ALA A 33 -16.32 -25.19 4.55
N SER A 34 -16.91 -24.30 5.34
CA SER A 34 -17.02 -22.89 5.03
C SER A 34 -15.64 -22.23 4.97
N ASP A 35 -15.52 -21.12 4.24
CA ASP A 35 -14.26 -20.38 4.18
C ASP A 35 -13.81 -19.91 5.58
N ARG A 36 -14.75 -19.58 6.47
CA ARG A 36 -14.46 -19.26 7.87
C ARG A 36 -13.76 -20.41 8.60
N GLU A 37 -14.34 -21.60 8.57
CA GLU A 37 -13.76 -22.79 9.23
C GLU A 37 -12.37 -23.12 8.67
N VAL A 38 -12.17 -22.92 7.37
CA VAL A 38 -10.85 -23.09 6.76
C VAL A 38 -9.86 -22.05 7.30
N MET A 39 -10.23 -20.77 7.35
CA MET A 39 -9.34 -19.72 7.89
C MET A 39 -9.02 -19.94 9.37
N GLU A 40 -9.99 -20.36 10.17
CA GLU A 40 -9.81 -20.72 11.59
C GLU A 40 -8.78 -21.84 11.75
N GLU A 41 -8.85 -22.89 10.92
CA GLU A 41 -7.84 -23.94 10.91
C GLU A 41 -6.47 -23.41 10.45
N MET A 42 -6.42 -22.51 9.46
CA MET A 42 -5.16 -21.89 9.02
C MET A 42 -4.50 -21.08 10.14
N TRP A 43 -5.26 -20.30 10.91
CA TRP A 43 -4.76 -19.57 12.07
C TRP A 43 -4.33 -20.50 13.20
N ARG A 44 -5.09 -21.57 13.47
CA ARG A 44 -4.72 -22.59 14.45
C ARG A 44 -3.37 -23.23 14.10
N GLN A 45 -3.14 -23.56 12.84
CA GLN A 45 -1.85 -24.07 12.33
C GLN A 45 -0.76 -22.99 12.32
N GLY A 46 -1.14 -21.72 12.21
CA GLY A 46 -0.28 -20.55 12.31
C GLY A 46 0.15 -20.18 13.73
N GLY A 47 -0.37 -20.88 14.74
CA GLY A 47 -0.01 -20.65 16.15
C GLY A 47 -0.97 -19.72 16.91
N ALA A 48 -2.24 -19.64 16.48
CA ALA A 48 -3.24 -18.81 17.15
C ALA A 48 -3.35 -19.13 18.65
N THR A 49 -3.45 -18.07 19.46
CA THR A 49 -3.69 -18.15 20.91
C THR A 49 -4.91 -17.30 21.29
N PRO A 50 -5.42 -17.38 22.53
CA PRO A 50 -6.47 -16.46 22.98
C PRO A 50 -6.08 -14.98 22.89
N GLU A 51 -4.79 -14.67 23.04
CA GLU A 51 -4.23 -13.31 22.98
C GLU A 51 -3.94 -12.84 21.55
N ASP A 52 -3.67 -13.78 20.63
CA ASP A 52 -3.48 -13.53 19.20
C ASP A 52 -4.25 -14.60 18.39
N PRO A 53 -5.58 -14.45 18.25
CA PRO A 53 -6.42 -15.47 17.62
C PRO A 53 -6.27 -15.52 16.09
N THR A 54 -5.72 -14.46 15.49
CA THR A 54 -5.54 -14.32 14.04
C THR A 54 -4.10 -13.93 13.72
N PRO A 55 -3.11 -14.78 14.07
CA PRO A 55 -1.71 -14.45 13.90
C PRO A 55 -1.36 -14.26 12.44
N TYR A 56 -0.30 -13.49 12.19
CA TYR A 56 0.21 -13.28 10.84
C TYR A 56 0.57 -14.62 10.18
N LEU A 57 -0.06 -14.91 9.03
CA LEU A 57 0.26 -16.07 8.22
C LEU A 57 1.34 -15.75 7.19
N LYS A 58 2.14 -16.75 6.83
CA LYS A 58 3.09 -16.64 5.71
C LYS A 58 2.33 -16.20 4.45
N THR A 59 2.82 -15.18 3.76
CA THR A 59 2.16 -14.57 2.58
C THR A 59 1.76 -15.56 1.49
N VAL A 60 2.48 -16.68 1.36
CA VAL A 60 2.17 -17.74 0.39
C VAL A 60 0.83 -18.43 0.68
N LEU A 61 0.39 -18.44 1.94
CA LEU A 61 -0.89 -18.96 2.41
C LEU A 61 -2.03 -17.95 2.23
N CYS A 62 -1.71 -16.72 1.84
CA CYS A 62 -2.67 -15.65 1.67
C CYS A 62 -3.04 -15.46 0.20
N ARG A 63 -4.08 -14.66 -0.04
CA ARG A 63 -4.50 -14.18 -1.35
C ARG A 63 -4.62 -12.67 -1.35
N VAL A 64 -4.25 -12.03 -2.46
CA VAL A 64 -4.40 -10.58 -2.62
C VAL A 64 -5.86 -10.23 -2.89
N VAL A 65 -6.37 -9.23 -2.19
CA VAL A 65 -7.77 -8.77 -2.31
C VAL A 65 -7.87 -7.32 -2.74
N SER A 66 -6.84 -6.49 -2.49
CA SER A 66 -6.79 -5.11 -2.96
C SER A 66 -5.36 -4.65 -3.20
N ILE A 67 -5.16 -3.75 -4.16
CA ILE A 67 -3.93 -2.95 -4.33
C ILE A 67 -4.35 -1.51 -4.59
N ALA A 68 -3.90 -0.55 -3.80
CA ALA A 68 -4.11 0.87 -4.05
C ALA A 68 -2.80 1.60 -4.32
N MET A 69 -2.86 2.70 -5.08
CA MET A 69 -1.70 3.53 -5.37
C MET A 69 -2.05 4.99 -5.65
N VAL A 70 -1.22 5.88 -5.15
CA VAL A 70 -1.11 7.27 -5.60
C VAL A 70 -0.05 7.34 -6.69
N ILE A 71 -0.47 7.74 -7.89
CA ILE A 71 0.41 7.97 -9.02
C ILE A 71 0.76 9.45 -9.06
N ARG A 72 2.05 9.76 -8.97
CA ARG A 72 2.61 11.09 -9.20
C ARG A 72 3.27 11.11 -10.58
N LYS A 73 2.89 12.12 -11.39
CA LYS A 73 3.61 12.48 -12.61
C LYS A 73 4.00 13.94 -12.58
N GLU A 74 5.18 14.24 -13.07
CA GLU A 74 5.65 15.61 -13.21
C GLU A 74 5.81 16.00 -14.68
N GLN A 75 5.14 17.08 -15.07
CA GLN A 75 5.24 17.65 -16.41
C GLN A 75 5.48 19.14 -16.31
N ARG A 76 6.60 19.62 -16.88
CA ARG A 76 6.95 21.05 -16.93
C ARG A 76 6.91 21.75 -15.56
N GLY A 77 7.33 21.05 -14.50
CA GLY A 77 7.35 21.56 -13.14
C GLY A 77 5.99 21.54 -12.41
N GLN A 78 4.94 21.00 -13.04
CA GLN A 78 3.64 20.76 -12.41
C GLN A 78 3.48 19.29 -12.06
N VAL A 79 2.97 19.02 -10.86
CA VAL A 79 2.69 17.66 -10.39
C VAL A 79 1.21 17.34 -10.60
N GLY A 80 0.96 16.24 -11.29
CA GLY A 80 -0.36 15.62 -11.38
C GLY A 80 -0.42 14.39 -10.49
N LEU A 81 -1.53 14.24 -9.75
CA LEU A 81 -1.79 13.10 -8.88
C LEU A 81 -3.05 12.35 -9.31
N TRP A 82 -3.03 11.02 -9.17
CA TRP A 82 -4.18 10.15 -9.39
C TRP A 82 -4.22 9.06 -8.32
N LEU A 83 -5.41 8.77 -7.81
CA LEU A 83 -5.65 7.63 -6.92
C LEU A 83 -6.28 6.48 -7.70
N LEU A 84 -5.58 5.35 -7.77
CA LEU A 84 -6.07 4.13 -8.40
C LEU A 84 -6.11 3.00 -7.38
N SER A 85 -7.14 2.15 -7.48
CA SER A 85 -7.28 0.93 -6.71
C SER A 85 -7.69 -0.23 -7.62
N LEU A 86 -7.28 -1.43 -7.23
CA LEU A 86 -7.66 -2.70 -7.84
C LEU A 86 -8.23 -3.57 -6.72
N PRO A 87 -9.47 -4.08 -6.85
CA PRO A 87 -10.37 -3.86 -7.99
C PRO A 87 -10.96 -2.45 -8.03
N GLN A 88 -11.33 -1.99 -9.23
CA GLN A 88 -11.98 -0.68 -9.41
C GLN A 88 -13.46 -0.69 -9.02
N ASP A 89 -14.11 -1.86 -9.14
CA ASP A 89 -15.50 -2.08 -8.77
C ASP A 89 -15.59 -3.22 -7.73
N PRO A 90 -15.29 -2.93 -6.45
CA PRO A 90 -15.23 -3.95 -5.40
C PRO A 90 -16.58 -4.62 -5.12
N ASP A 91 -17.70 -3.96 -5.45
CA ASP A 91 -19.05 -4.50 -5.27
C ASP A 91 -19.55 -5.22 -6.55
N GLY A 92 -18.78 -5.15 -7.65
CA GLY A 92 -19.08 -5.81 -8.91
C GLY A 92 -18.81 -7.31 -8.89
N ALA A 93 -19.74 -8.11 -9.39
CA ALA A 93 -19.62 -9.57 -9.54
C ALA A 93 -18.74 -10.01 -10.74
N GLY A 94 -17.93 -9.11 -11.30
CA GLY A 94 -17.18 -9.32 -12.54
C GLY A 94 -15.81 -9.98 -12.35
N LYS A 95 -15.22 -10.44 -13.46
CA LYS A 95 -13.83 -10.96 -13.51
C LYS A 95 -12.80 -9.95 -12.99
N GLU A 96 -13.12 -8.66 -13.05
CA GLU A 96 -12.26 -7.55 -12.64
C GLU A 96 -11.97 -7.49 -11.13
N SER A 97 -12.78 -8.20 -10.33
CA SER A 97 -12.60 -8.36 -8.87
C SER A 97 -11.88 -9.65 -8.49
N SER A 98 -11.45 -10.45 -9.48
CA SER A 98 -10.68 -11.66 -9.21
C SER A 98 -9.24 -11.35 -8.84
N GLU A 99 -8.68 -12.10 -7.89
CA GLU A 99 -7.26 -11.98 -7.50
C GLU A 99 -6.31 -12.05 -8.71
N ARG A 100 -6.60 -12.96 -9.67
CA ARG A 100 -5.79 -13.05 -10.89
C ARG A 100 -5.75 -11.73 -11.63
N ASP A 101 -6.90 -11.09 -11.81
CA ASP A 101 -6.99 -9.82 -12.54
C ASP A 101 -6.24 -8.70 -11.80
N ILE A 102 -6.41 -8.60 -10.48
CA ILE A 102 -5.71 -7.64 -9.61
C ILE A 102 -4.18 -7.79 -9.76
N VAL A 103 -3.66 -9.00 -9.53
CA VAL A 103 -2.21 -9.27 -9.57
C VAL A 103 -1.65 -9.13 -10.99
N GLU A 104 -2.37 -9.61 -12.00
CA GLU A 104 -1.93 -9.57 -13.39
C GLU A 104 -1.89 -8.12 -13.92
N LYS A 105 -2.94 -7.32 -13.66
CA LYS A 105 -2.99 -5.91 -14.05
C LYS A 105 -1.87 -5.12 -13.38
N PHE A 106 -1.65 -5.32 -12.07
CA PHE A 106 -0.58 -4.61 -11.36
C PHE A 106 0.81 -4.97 -11.90
N LEU A 107 1.16 -6.27 -11.95
CA LEU A 107 2.50 -6.70 -12.38
C LEU A 107 2.80 -6.33 -13.84
N LYS A 108 1.83 -6.48 -14.75
CA LYS A 108 2.02 -6.06 -16.15
C LYS A 108 2.17 -4.55 -16.27
N SER A 109 1.37 -3.77 -15.53
CA SER A 109 1.45 -2.31 -15.56
C SER A 109 2.77 -1.81 -14.98
N LEU A 110 3.26 -2.44 -13.91
CA LEU A 110 4.56 -2.15 -13.31
C LEU A 110 5.70 -2.43 -14.29
N GLY A 111 5.69 -3.59 -14.94
CA GLY A 111 6.69 -3.97 -15.96
C GLY A 111 6.73 -3.04 -17.16
N LYS A 112 5.56 -2.60 -17.64
CA LYS A 112 5.41 -1.71 -18.80
C LYS A 112 5.79 -0.27 -18.50
N ASN A 113 5.26 0.30 -17.41
CA ASN A 113 5.40 1.73 -17.12
C ASN A 113 6.69 2.07 -16.38
N ARG A 114 7.30 1.08 -15.72
CA ARG A 114 8.57 1.23 -14.99
C ARG A 114 8.62 2.44 -14.03
N PRO A 115 7.59 2.69 -13.22
CA PRO A 115 7.61 3.75 -12.20
C PRO A 115 8.69 3.50 -11.14
N MET A 116 9.08 4.53 -10.41
CA MET A 116 9.63 4.34 -9.06
C MET A 116 8.50 3.89 -8.13
N LEU A 117 8.70 2.78 -7.42
CA LEU A 117 7.80 2.36 -6.35
C LEU A 117 8.20 2.99 -5.03
N VAL A 118 7.18 3.34 -4.26
CA VAL A 118 7.32 3.72 -2.86
C VAL A 118 6.30 2.92 -2.07
N GLY A 119 6.72 2.28 -0.99
CA GLY A 119 5.85 1.53 -0.10
C GLY A 119 6.36 1.57 1.33
N TYR A 120 5.62 0.95 2.25
CA TYR A 120 6.05 0.79 3.64
C TYR A 120 6.11 -0.70 4.00
N ASN A 121 7.32 -1.24 4.23
CA ASN A 121 7.57 -2.68 4.35
C ASN A 121 7.28 -3.49 3.06
N SER A 122 7.17 -2.79 1.92
CA SER A 122 6.74 -3.36 0.64
C SER A 122 7.74 -4.34 0.01
N LEU A 123 9.04 -4.20 0.29
CA LEU A 123 10.04 -5.13 -0.22
C LEU A 123 10.01 -6.48 0.51
N ALA A 124 9.61 -6.47 1.79
CA ALA A 124 9.52 -7.66 2.64
C ALA A 124 8.15 -8.34 2.56
N ALA A 125 7.08 -7.60 2.27
CA ALA A 125 5.70 -8.11 2.24
C ALA A 125 5.06 -8.01 0.84
N ASP A 126 4.63 -6.81 0.41
CA ASP A 126 3.79 -6.57 -0.76
C ASP A 126 4.36 -7.15 -2.06
N LEU A 127 5.60 -6.81 -2.40
CA LEU A 127 6.23 -7.35 -3.61
C LEU A 127 6.45 -8.86 -3.51
N ARG A 128 6.64 -9.40 -2.30
CA ARG A 128 6.83 -10.84 -2.09
C ARG A 128 5.54 -11.60 -2.31
N ILE A 129 4.42 -11.12 -1.76
CA ILE A 129 3.13 -11.76 -1.99
C ILE A 129 2.74 -11.64 -3.47
N LEU A 130 2.96 -10.50 -4.13
CA LEU A 130 2.66 -10.34 -5.55
C LEU A 130 3.44 -11.32 -6.43
N VAL A 131 4.73 -11.56 -6.13
CA VAL A 131 5.53 -12.57 -6.84
C VAL A 131 5.01 -13.98 -6.58
N GLN A 132 4.75 -14.34 -5.31
CA GLN A 132 4.23 -15.65 -4.94
C GLN A 132 2.88 -15.94 -5.60
N ARG A 133 1.95 -14.99 -5.53
CA ARG A 133 0.62 -15.10 -6.12
C ARG A 133 0.66 -15.06 -7.64
N GLY A 134 1.56 -14.28 -8.23
CA GLY A 134 1.85 -14.32 -9.67
C GLY A 134 2.19 -15.74 -10.15
N MET A 135 3.04 -16.46 -9.41
CA MET A 135 3.38 -17.86 -9.70
C MET A 135 2.21 -18.81 -9.47
N ILE A 136 1.53 -18.73 -8.32
CA ILE A 136 0.40 -19.59 -7.95
C ILE A 136 -0.76 -19.47 -8.95
N LEU A 137 -1.01 -18.26 -9.46
CA LEU A 137 -2.08 -17.97 -10.42
C LEU A 137 -1.66 -18.25 -11.86
N GLY A 138 -0.41 -18.64 -12.13
CA GLY A 138 0.08 -18.88 -13.49
C GLY A 138 0.07 -17.60 -14.35
N ILE A 139 0.51 -16.48 -13.79
CA ILE A 139 0.62 -15.20 -14.48
C ILE A 139 2.02 -15.06 -15.08
N GLN A 140 2.09 -14.75 -16.38
CA GLN A 140 3.36 -14.41 -17.03
C GLN A 140 3.61 -12.89 -16.93
N ALA A 141 4.59 -12.50 -16.11
CA ALA A 141 4.98 -11.11 -15.87
C ALA A 141 6.38 -10.80 -16.44
N LYS A 142 6.63 -11.11 -17.72
CA LYS A 142 7.95 -11.05 -18.37
C LYS A 142 8.67 -9.72 -18.17
N GLU A 143 7.98 -8.60 -18.41
CA GLU A 143 8.59 -7.27 -18.31
C GLU A 143 8.92 -6.88 -16.86
N PHE A 144 8.03 -7.21 -15.92
CA PHE A 144 8.28 -7.01 -14.49
C PHE A 144 9.45 -7.87 -13.98
N CYS A 145 9.62 -9.09 -14.49
CA CYS A 145 10.69 -10.01 -14.09
C CYS A 145 12.02 -9.76 -14.83
N HIS A 146 12.06 -8.89 -15.84
CA HIS A 146 13.30 -8.54 -16.51
C HIS A 146 14.23 -7.80 -15.56
N ARG A 147 15.51 -8.16 -15.54
CA ARG A 147 16.53 -7.59 -14.66
C ARG A 147 17.72 -7.09 -15.47
N PRO A 148 18.29 -5.93 -15.11
CA PRO A 148 19.54 -5.48 -15.72
C PRO A 148 20.70 -6.38 -15.32
N ASN A 149 21.76 -6.41 -16.13
CA ASN A 149 22.97 -7.19 -15.80
C ASN A 149 23.71 -6.60 -14.60
N LYS A 150 23.71 -5.26 -14.49
CA LYS A 150 24.29 -4.54 -13.34
C LYS A 150 23.24 -3.68 -12.63
N PRO A 151 23.32 -3.51 -11.30
CA PRO A 151 22.28 -2.81 -10.52
C PRO A 151 21.98 -1.37 -10.96
N TRP A 152 22.97 -0.67 -11.52
CA TRP A 152 22.82 0.73 -11.98
C TRP A 152 22.30 0.86 -13.41
N GLU A 153 22.17 -0.25 -14.16
CA GLU A 153 21.81 -0.22 -15.58
C GLU A 153 20.30 -0.20 -15.83
N GLY A 154 19.46 -0.40 -14.80
CA GLY A 154 18.03 -0.43 -15.01
C GLY A 154 17.18 -0.62 -13.77
N VAL A 155 15.94 -1.02 -14.00
CA VAL A 155 14.90 -1.20 -12.99
C VAL A 155 15.00 -2.59 -12.39
N ASP A 156 15.12 -2.66 -11.07
CA ASP A 156 14.96 -3.90 -10.32
C ASP A 156 14.19 -3.61 -9.03
N TYR A 157 12.91 -3.99 -8.98
CA TYR A 157 12.06 -3.78 -7.80
C TYR A 157 12.38 -4.73 -6.63
N LEU A 158 13.07 -5.84 -6.89
CA LEU A 158 13.33 -6.88 -5.88
C LEU A 158 14.74 -6.81 -5.30
N ALA A 159 15.65 -6.05 -5.91
CA ALA A 159 16.97 -5.79 -5.39
C ALA A 159 16.90 -4.94 -4.11
N LYS A 160 17.59 -5.40 -3.06
CA LYS A 160 17.77 -4.62 -1.83
C LYS A 160 18.57 -3.35 -2.13
N GLY A 161 18.06 -2.20 -1.68
CA GLY A 161 18.70 -0.90 -1.92
C GLY A 161 18.57 -0.39 -3.36
N SER A 162 17.61 -0.92 -4.12
CA SER A 162 17.28 -0.40 -5.45
C SER A 162 16.77 1.04 -5.37
N ASP A 163 17.24 1.91 -6.26
CA ASP A 163 16.72 3.28 -6.40
C ASP A 163 15.34 3.31 -7.12
N TRP A 164 14.77 2.14 -7.47
CA TRP A 164 13.46 2.00 -8.11
C TRP A 164 12.38 1.45 -7.20
N ASN A 165 12.74 0.96 -6.01
CA ASN A 165 11.79 0.58 -4.98
C ASN A 165 12.25 1.13 -3.63
N ILE A 166 11.57 2.18 -3.20
CA ILE A 166 11.80 2.83 -1.92
C ILE A 166 10.89 2.19 -0.88
N ASP A 167 11.47 1.41 0.03
CA ASP A 167 10.78 0.96 1.23
C ASP A 167 11.01 1.97 2.36
N LEU A 168 9.97 2.74 2.70
CA LEU A 168 10.04 3.77 3.73
C LEU A 168 10.35 3.19 5.11
N LYS A 169 9.98 1.94 5.40
CA LYS A 169 10.32 1.29 6.65
C LYS A 169 11.83 1.08 6.76
N ASP A 170 12.48 0.67 5.67
CA ASP A 170 13.95 0.54 5.61
C ASP A 170 14.65 1.91 5.77
N VAL A 171 14.00 3.01 5.37
CA VAL A 171 14.54 4.38 5.53
C VAL A 171 14.56 4.81 6.99
N VAL A 172 13.53 4.48 7.77
CA VAL A 172 13.36 4.96 9.16
C VAL A 172 13.77 3.95 10.22
N THR A 173 13.91 2.67 9.85
CA THR A 173 14.25 1.61 10.81
C THR A 173 15.73 1.64 11.18
N PRO A 174 16.09 1.62 12.47
CA PRO A 174 17.46 1.37 12.89
C PRO A 174 17.89 -0.03 12.45
N GLY A 175 19.06 -0.16 11.82
CA GLY A 175 19.48 -1.40 11.14
C GLY A 175 19.52 -2.67 12.01
N TRP A 176 19.52 -2.53 13.35
CA TRP A 176 19.37 -3.63 14.31
C TRP A 176 18.51 -3.15 15.51
N GLY A 177 17.59 -4.00 16.00
CA GLY A 177 16.83 -3.79 17.25
C GLY A 177 15.31 -3.64 17.08
N HIS A 178 14.60 -3.49 18.21
CA HIS A 178 13.13 -3.43 18.31
C HIS A 178 12.54 -2.02 18.09
N GLY A 179 13.14 -1.20 17.23
CA GLY A 179 12.78 0.21 17.05
C GLY A 179 12.11 0.56 15.72
N SER A 180 11.68 -0.43 14.92
CA SER A 180 11.04 -0.17 13.63
C SER A 180 9.62 0.37 13.85
N PRO A 181 9.32 1.63 13.49
CA PRO A 181 7.97 2.14 13.63
C PRO A 181 7.02 1.45 12.63
N SER A 182 5.75 1.37 12.98
CA SER A 182 4.66 1.10 12.06
C SER A 182 4.37 2.32 11.18
N LEU A 183 3.69 2.12 10.04
CA LEU A 183 3.22 3.22 9.20
C LEU A 183 2.34 4.19 10.01
N HIS A 184 1.46 3.64 10.85
CA HIS A 184 0.58 4.43 11.71
C HIS A 184 1.36 5.33 12.68
N GLU A 185 2.35 4.79 13.38
CA GLU A 185 3.16 5.58 14.32
C GLU A 185 3.91 6.70 13.59
N MET A 186 4.58 6.37 12.49
CA MET A 186 5.37 7.35 11.74
C MET A 186 4.50 8.43 11.12
N ALA A 187 3.38 8.06 10.50
CA ALA A 187 2.45 9.01 9.87
C ALA A 187 1.77 9.92 10.88
N THR A 188 1.21 9.35 11.94
CA THR A 188 0.47 10.11 12.97
C THR A 188 1.37 11.15 13.63
N LEU A 189 2.60 10.78 13.97
CA LEU A 189 3.60 11.70 14.53
C LEU A 189 4.11 12.74 13.52
N CYS A 190 3.89 12.54 12.23
CA CYS A 190 4.15 13.52 11.18
C CYS A 190 2.93 14.45 10.90
N GLY A 191 1.83 14.31 11.65
CA GLY A 191 0.57 15.02 11.39
C GLY A 191 -0.18 14.51 10.15
N ILE A 192 0.09 13.29 9.73
CA ILE A 192 -0.53 12.61 8.58
C ILE A 192 -1.48 11.54 9.13
N PRO A 193 -2.69 11.36 8.57
CA PRO A 193 -3.55 10.25 8.97
C PRO A 193 -2.82 8.91 8.89
N GLY A 194 -2.77 8.17 10.00
CA GLY A 194 -2.46 6.74 9.99
C GLY A 194 -3.76 5.93 9.91
N LYS A 195 -3.83 4.81 10.64
CA LYS A 195 -5.07 4.04 10.86
C LYS A 195 -6.25 4.92 11.29
N LEU A 196 -7.35 4.87 10.54
CA LEU A 196 -8.54 5.70 10.79
C LEU A 196 -9.68 4.96 11.49
N ASP A 197 -9.97 3.70 11.15
CA ASP A 197 -11.04 2.91 11.77
C ASP A 197 -10.90 1.40 11.53
N VAL A 198 -10.46 1.00 10.33
CA VAL A 198 -10.12 -0.38 10.00
C VAL A 198 -8.65 -0.62 10.34
N SER A 199 -8.38 -1.75 10.98
CA SER A 199 -7.04 -2.26 11.21
C SER A 199 -6.84 -3.55 10.39
N GLY A 200 -5.61 -3.83 9.95
CA GLY A 200 -5.31 -4.98 9.09
C GLY A 200 -5.79 -6.34 9.64
N ASP A 201 -5.89 -6.49 10.96
CA ASP A 201 -6.47 -7.66 11.65
C ASP A 201 -7.98 -7.84 11.40
N GLN A 202 -8.69 -6.79 10.98
CA GLN A 202 -10.11 -6.86 10.62
C GLN A 202 -10.32 -7.25 9.15
N VAL A 203 -9.30 -7.19 8.29
CA VAL A 203 -9.41 -7.44 6.85
C VAL A 203 -9.97 -8.85 6.52
N PRO A 204 -9.55 -9.93 7.21
CA PRO A 204 -10.15 -11.26 7.03
C PRO A 204 -11.65 -11.28 7.35
N GLU A 205 -12.09 -10.64 8.43
CA GLU A 205 -13.50 -10.56 8.80
C GLU A 205 -14.32 -9.73 7.82
N LEU A 206 -13.79 -8.59 7.36
CA LEU A 206 -14.43 -7.81 6.29
C LEU A 206 -14.61 -8.66 5.03
N TRP A 207 -13.59 -9.45 4.67
CA TRP A 207 -13.63 -10.30 3.48
C TRP A 207 -14.65 -11.44 3.61
N LEU A 208 -14.67 -12.14 4.74
CA LEU A 208 -15.66 -13.19 5.04
C LEU A 208 -17.10 -12.66 5.01
N ASN A 209 -17.29 -11.39 5.37
CA ASN A 209 -18.59 -10.71 5.33
C ASN A 209 -18.89 -10.04 3.97
N GLY A 210 -18.06 -10.24 2.95
CA GLY A 210 -18.26 -9.69 1.60
C GLY A 210 -18.09 -8.17 1.51
N GLN A 211 -17.41 -7.53 2.47
CA GLN A 211 -17.23 -6.08 2.56
C GLN A 211 -15.98 -5.60 1.82
N LEU A 212 -15.81 -6.00 0.56
CA LEU A 212 -14.60 -5.70 -0.23
C LEU A 212 -14.41 -4.19 -0.45
N SER A 213 -15.49 -3.43 -0.60
CA SER A 213 -15.45 -1.97 -0.72
C SER A 213 -14.80 -1.30 0.49
N ARG A 214 -15.01 -1.83 1.70
CA ARG A 214 -14.33 -1.34 2.93
C ARG A 214 -12.84 -1.66 2.93
N ILE A 215 -12.44 -2.83 2.43
CA ILE A 215 -11.02 -3.21 2.30
C ILE A 215 -10.32 -2.31 1.28
N VAL A 216 -10.98 -2.03 0.15
CA VAL A 216 -10.45 -1.11 -0.87
C VAL A 216 -10.30 0.31 -0.30
N ALA A 217 -11.30 0.82 0.40
CA ALA A 217 -11.23 2.13 1.06
C ALA A 217 -10.07 2.22 2.07
N TYR A 218 -9.88 1.16 2.87
CA TYR A 218 -8.76 1.08 3.81
C TYR A 218 -7.39 1.09 3.09
N ASN A 219 -7.22 0.28 2.06
CA ASN A 219 -5.97 0.25 1.27
C ASN A 219 -5.69 1.61 0.59
N GLU A 220 -6.72 2.28 0.07
CA GLU A 220 -6.57 3.63 -0.48
C GLU A 220 -6.03 4.63 0.55
N PHE A 221 -6.47 4.53 1.82
CA PHE A 221 -5.92 5.34 2.90
C PHE A 221 -4.44 5.03 3.16
N ASP A 222 -4.04 3.75 3.24
CA ASP A 222 -2.64 3.38 3.48
C ASP A 222 -1.72 3.80 2.32
N ALA A 223 -2.21 3.76 1.07
CA ALA A 223 -1.48 4.30 -0.09
C ALA A 223 -1.33 5.84 -0.03
N LEU A 224 -2.37 6.57 0.39
CA LEU A 224 -2.33 8.02 0.59
C LEU A 224 -1.37 8.39 1.73
N THR A 225 -1.43 7.67 2.85
CA THR A 225 -0.55 7.84 4.01
C THR A 225 0.90 7.59 3.62
N THR A 226 1.16 6.52 2.87
CA THR A 226 2.49 6.20 2.32
C THR A 226 3.02 7.31 1.43
N TYR A 227 2.18 7.86 0.53
CA TYR A 227 2.57 8.98 -0.32
C TYR A 227 2.93 10.24 0.46
N LEU A 228 2.09 10.63 1.43
CA LEU A 228 2.33 11.82 2.26
C LEU A 228 3.57 11.65 3.14
N LEU A 229 3.80 10.45 3.68
CA LEU A 229 5.00 10.16 4.44
C LEU A 229 6.26 10.21 3.56
N TRP A 230 6.16 9.77 2.31
CA TRP A 230 7.23 9.94 1.34
C TRP A 230 7.52 11.42 1.05
N LEU A 231 6.49 12.27 0.86
CA LEU A 231 6.70 13.73 0.72
C LEU A 231 7.41 14.31 1.93
N ARG A 232 7.03 13.89 3.15
CA ARG A 232 7.71 14.30 4.40
C ARG A 232 9.18 13.89 4.39
N ALA A 233 9.48 12.67 3.96
CA ALA A 233 10.85 12.19 3.86
C ALA A 233 11.66 12.97 2.81
N LEU A 234 11.05 13.32 1.67
CA LEU A 234 11.68 14.15 0.64
C LEU A 234 12.05 15.54 1.18
N TYR A 235 11.10 16.19 1.86
CA TYR A 235 11.33 17.47 2.53
C TYR A 235 12.45 17.38 3.56
N PHE A 236 12.42 16.36 4.43
CA PHE A 236 13.48 16.11 5.42
C PHE A 236 14.87 15.94 4.77
N SER A 237 14.96 15.29 3.60
CA SER A 237 16.22 15.13 2.85
C SER A 237 16.61 16.32 1.98
N GLY A 238 15.80 17.38 1.89
CA GLY A 238 16.05 18.54 1.03
C GLY A 238 15.81 18.29 -0.47
N HIS A 239 15.12 17.20 -0.85
CA HIS A 239 14.69 16.97 -2.24
C HIS A 239 13.47 17.83 -2.62
N LEU A 240 12.70 18.27 -1.61
CA LEU A 240 11.66 19.28 -1.74
C LEU A 240 12.02 20.46 -0.85
N ASP A 241 11.87 21.68 -1.38
CA ASP A 241 11.80 22.88 -0.55
C ASP A 241 10.41 23.00 0.10
N GLU A 242 10.25 23.97 0.99
CA GLU A 242 8.98 24.21 1.71
C GLU A 242 7.84 24.51 0.74
N THR A 243 8.06 25.38 -0.25
CA THR A 243 7.03 25.79 -1.23
C THR A 243 6.47 24.57 -1.96
N ARG A 244 7.37 23.69 -2.41
CA ARG A 244 6.99 22.50 -3.17
C ARG A 244 6.39 21.41 -2.29
N TYR A 245 6.89 21.25 -1.07
CA TYR A 245 6.32 20.33 -0.10
C TYR A 245 4.89 20.71 0.29
N VAL A 246 4.60 22.01 0.45
CA VAL A 246 3.24 22.50 0.69
C VAL A 246 2.37 22.32 -0.55
N SER A 247 2.85 22.69 -1.74
CA SER A 247 2.05 22.58 -2.96
C SER A 247 1.69 21.13 -3.33
N GLU A 248 2.59 20.17 -3.11
CA GLU A 248 2.29 18.75 -3.35
C GLU A 248 1.32 18.17 -2.31
N GLN A 249 1.30 18.68 -1.08
CA GLN A 249 0.25 18.30 -0.11
C GLN A 249 -1.11 18.88 -0.48
N GLU A 250 -1.17 20.14 -0.94
CA GLU A 250 -2.42 20.73 -1.42
C GLU A 250 -2.95 19.98 -2.65
N ALA A 251 -2.08 19.53 -3.56
CA ALA A 251 -2.49 18.67 -4.68
C ALA A 251 -3.13 17.34 -4.21
N VAL A 252 -2.73 16.79 -3.05
CA VAL A 252 -3.40 15.62 -2.46
C VAL A 252 -4.78 16.01 -1.93
N ARG A 253 -4.93 17.19 -1.30
CA ARG A 253 -6.25 17.67 -0.85
C ARG A 253 -7.19 17.86 -2.02
N ASP A 254 -6.74 18.50 -3.08
CA ASP A 254 -7.52 18.69 -4.32
C ASP A 254 -7.94 17.35 -4.93
N LEU A 255 -7.03 16.37 -4.96
CA LEU A 255 -7.32 15.02 -5.41
C LEU A 255 -8.42 14.36 -4.56
N LEU A 256 -8.31 14.43 -3.23
CA LEU A 256 -9.29 13.86 -2.30
C LEU A 256 -10.66 14.51 -2.45
N GLU A 257 -10.73 15.83 -2.53
CA GLU A 257 -11.98 16.58 -2.69
C GLU A 257 -12.66 16.24 -4.01
N LYS A 258 -11.89 16.11 -5.10
CA LYS A 258 -12.40 15.73 -6.41
C LYS A 258 -12.88 14.27 -6.44
N GLU A 259 -12.10 13.33 -5.92
CA GLU A 259 -12.46 11.91 -5.96
C GLU A 259 -13.59 11.56 -4.99
N ALA A 260 -13.80 12.37 -3.94
CA ALA A 260 -14.88 12.20 -2.97
C ALA A 260 -16.29 12.17 -3.58
N GLU A 261 -16.49 12.80 -4.75
CA GLU A 261 -17.77 12.73 -5.49
C GLU A 261 -18.17 11.28 -5.83
N LYS A 262 -17.17 10.42 -6.07
CA LYS A 262 -17.37 9.00 -6.41
C LYS A 262 -16.96 8.06 -5.28
N ARG A 263 -16.11 8.53 -4.36
CA ARG A 263 -15.52 7.76 -3.26
C ARG A 263 -15.71 8.51 -1.94
N PRO A 264 -16.92 8.55 -1.37
CA PRO A 264 -17.24 9.42 -0.22
C PRO A 264 -16.36 9.20 1.02
N HIS A 265 -15.83 7.99 1.23
CA HIS A 265 -14.92 7.68 2.33
C HIS A 265 -13.63 8.51 2.32
N LEU A 266 -13.22 9.07 1.16
CA LEU A 266 -12.07 9.97 1.09
C LEU A 266 -12.26 11.26 1.91
N LEU A 267 -13.51 11.65 2.17
CA LEU A 267 -13.82 12.77 3.07
C LEU A 267 -13.43 12.47 4.51
N ASP A 268 -13.55 11.21 4.96
CA ASP A 268 -13.17 10.80 6.30
C ASP A 268 -11.66 10.95 6.50
N TYR A 269 -10.87 10.59 5.47
CA TYR A 269 -9.42 10.81 5.44
C TYR A 269 -9.08 12.29 5.49
N LEU A 270 -9.75 13.12 4.68
CA LEU A 270 -9.53 14.57 4.66
C LEU A 270 -9.87 15.21 6.01
N GLN A 271 -10.96 14.79 6.66
CA GLN A 271 -11.35 15.26 7.98
C GLN A 271 -10.33 14.85 9.04
N ALA A 272 -9.87 13.59 9.02
CA ALA A 272 -8.84 13.14 9.93
C ALA A 272 -7.53 13.91 9.74
N TRP A 273 -7.17 14.21 8.49
CA TRP A 273 -5.99 15.02 8.20
C TRP A 273 -6.12 16.45 8.72
N LYS A 274 -7.30 17.08 8.59
CA LYS A 274 -7.57 18.41 9.15
C LYS A 274 -7.45 18.43 10.67
N ARG A 275 -7.93 17.37 11.37
CA ARG A 275 -7.79 17.23 12.83
C ARG A 275 -6.32 17.17 13.26
N LEU A 276 -5.47 16.46 12.52
CA LEU A 276 -4.04 16.32 12.80
C LEU A 276 -3.21 17.54 12.38
N GLY A 277 -3.64 18.25 11.32
CA GLY A 277 -2.95 19.45 10.82
C GLY A 277 -2.84 20.58 11.84
N GLY A 278 -3.75 20.62 12.83
CA GLY A 278 -3.66 21.55 13.96
C GLY A 278 -2.54 21.24 14.96
N VAL A 279 -1.79 20.15 14.79
CA VAL A 279 -0.83 19.65 15.78
C VAL A 279 0.62 20.04 15.47
N HIS A 280 1.05 20.18 14.20
CA HIS A 280 2.49 20.17 13.85
C HIS A 280 3.02 21.14 12.78
N PHE A 281 2.23 22.11 12.32
CA PHE A 281 2.80 23.26 11.61
C PHE A 281 2.53 24.53 12.41
N PRO A 282 3.56 25.31 12.82
CA PRO A 282 3.29 26.67 13.21
C PRO A 282 2.63 27.31 12.00
N THR A 283 1.42 27.83 12.17
CA THR A 283 0.86 28.83 11.28
C THR A 283 2.00 29.78 10.93
N ILE A 284 2.36 29.89 9.66
CA ILE A 284 3.17 31.01 9.20
C ILE A 284 2.36 32.22 9.63
N ALA A 285 2.80 32.88 10.70
CA ALA A 285 2.22 34.13 11.10
C ALA A 285 2.40 35.04 9.90
N SER A 286 1.28 35.37 9.25
CA SER A 286 1.26 36.42 8.24
C SER A 286 1.99 37.62 8.84
N PRO A 287 2.98 38.23 8.16
CA PRO A 287 3.61 39.42 8.71
C PRO A 287 2.49 40.44 8.87
N ALA A 288 2.21 40.80 10.13
CA ALA A 288 1.34 41.92 10.43
C ALA A 288 1.95 43.14 9.75
N ALA A 289 1.08 43.84 9.01
CA ALA A 289 1.38 45.06 8.27
C ALA A 289 1.94 46.18 9.17
#